data_AF-A0A842NLH1-F1
#
_entry.id   AF-A0A842NLH1-F1
#
_cell.length_a   1.000
_cell.length_b   1.000
_cell.length_c   1.000
_cell.angle_alpha   90.00
_cell.angle_beta   90.00
_cell.angle_gamma   90.00
#
_symmetry.space_group_name_H-M   'P 1'
#
loop_
_entity.id
_entity.type
_entity.pdbx_description
1 polymer ?
#
loop_
_entity_poly.entity_id
_entity_poly.type
_entity_poly.pdbx_seq_one_letter_code
_entity_poly.pdbx_strand_id
1 'polypeptide(L)'
;MILTITSDQETEVVDGPSAGAAITVALISAITDATLNEETYMTGTISSDGSIGPVGGIPEKALAAAKSGATHFYVPQGQGTITIYVPKTTTPFPGWTTTVYEQQQMNLSEYLREQGHTVNVQEVTSIQDAYERYTTP
;
A
#
# COMPACT_ATOMS: atom_id res chain seq x y z
N MET A 1 -10.69 -20.45 23.27
CA MET A 1 -9.53 -19.89 22.55
C MET A 1 -9.72 -18.38 22.52
N ILE A 2 -8.81 -17.62 23.13
CA ILE A 2 -8.83 -16.15 23.08
C ILE A 2 -7.63 -15.76 22.23
N LEU A 3 -7.87 -14.97 21.18
CA LEU A 3 -6.84 -14.50 20.27
C LEU A 3 -6.64 -13.00 20.53
N THR A 4 -5.42 -12.63 20.90
CA THR A 4 -5.06 -11.24 21.24
C THR A 4 -4.21 -10.68 20.12
N ILE A 5 -4.60 -9.54 19.57
CA ILE A 5 -3.85 -8.81 18.55
C ILE A 5 -3.19 -7.63 19.25
N THR A 6 -1.87 -7.51 19.12
CA THR A 6 -1.08 -6.43 19.74
C THR A 6 -0.26 -5.71 18.67
N SER A 7 -0.13 -4.40 18.80
CA SER A 7 0.82 -3.58 18.05
C SER A 7 1.95 -3.20 18.99
N ASP A 8 3.20 -3.28 18.52
CA ASP A 8 4.39 -2.78 19.21
C ASP A 8 4.60 -1.26 19.00
N GLN A 9 3.91 -0.68 18.01
CA GLN A 9 3.92 0.75 17.72
C GLN A 9 2.72 1.46 18.36
N GLU A 10 2.98 2.64 18.91
CA GLU A 10 1.99 3.54 19.54
C GLU A 10 1.07 4.11 18.46
N THR A 11 -0.03 3.41 18.15
CA THR A 11 -1.01 3.86 17.16
C THR A 11 -1.97 4.85 17.81
N GLU A 12 -1.91 6.11 17.40
CA GLU A 12 -2.75 7.20 17.96
C GLU A 12 -4.24 6.95 17.71
N VAL A 13 -4.60 6.38 16.54
CA VAL A 13 -5.92 5.81 16.23
C VAL A 13 -5.78 4.82 15.05
N VAL A 14 -6.19 3.56 15.23
CA VAL A 14 -6.48 2.67 14.08
C VAL A 14 -7.89 3.00 13.62
N ASP A 15 -8.03 4.06 12.82
CA ASP A 15 -9.35 4.48 12.33
C ASP A 15 -9.65 3.82 10.96
N GLY A 16 -10.82 3.20 10.89
CA GLY A 16 -11.39 2.64 9.67
C GLY A 16 -11.00 1.19 9.32
N PRO A 17 -11.80 0.52 8.48
CA PRO A 17 -11.65 -0.90 8.12
C PRO A 17 -10.39 -1.24 7.31
N SER A 18 -9.50 -0.27 7.05
CA SER A 18 -8.39 -0.37 6.11
C SER A 18 -7.23 -1.29 6.53
N ALA A 19 -7.23 -1.75 7.78
CA ALA A 19 -6.33 -2.79 8.29
C ALA A 19 -6.98 -4.20 8.27
N GLY A 20 -8.26 -4.30 7.88
CA GLY A 20 -9.04 -5.53 7.98
C GLY A 20 -8.45 -6.69 7.19
N ALA A 21 -7.89 -6.42 6.01
CA ALA A 21 -7.21 -7.43 5.22
C ALA A 21 -5.94 -7.96 5.91
N ALA A 22 -5.09 -7.06 6.43
CA ALA A 22 -3.86 -7.42 7.15
C ALA A 22 -4.16 -8.26 8.41
N ILE A 23 -5.13 -7.83 9.21
CA ILE A 23 -5.56 -8.54 10.42
C ILE A 23 -6.08 -9.94 10.07
N THR A 24 -6.82 -10.07 8.96
CA THR A 24 -7.37 -11.36 8.55
C THR A 24 -6.27 -12.31 8.06
N VAL A 25 -5.30 -11.83 7.28
CA VAL A 25 -4.14 -12.63 6.86
C VAL A 25 -3.34 -13.10 8.08
N ALA A 26 -3.07 -12.21 9.03
CA ALA A 26 -2.38 -12.55 10.28
C ALA A 26 -3.14 -13.61 11.09
N LEU A 27 -4.47 -13.49 11.16
CA LEU A 27 -5.33 -14.47 11.83
C LEU A 27 -5.27 -15.84 11.14
N ILE A 28 -5.36 -15.88 9.82
CA ILE A 28 -5.24 -17.13 9.05
C ILE A 28 -3.89 -17.78 9.34
N SER A 29 -2.81 -16.99 9.27
CA SER A 29 -1.46 -17.47 9.56
C SER A 29 -1.31 -18.08 10.95
N ALA A 30 -1.91 -17.44 11.97
CA ALA A 30 -1.88 -17.93 13.34
C ALA A 30 -2.66 -19.25 13.52
N ILE A 31 -3.72 -19.46 12.72
CA ILE A 31 -4.51 -20.70 12.74
C ILE A 31 -3.81 -21.82 11.95
N THR A 32 -3.13 -21.48 10.86
CA THR A 32 -2.45 -22.43 9.97
C THR A 32 -1.00 -22.73 10.37
N ASP A 33 -0.47 -22.04 11.39
CA ASP A 33 0.94 -22.10 11.81
C ASP A 33 1.91 -21.75 10.67
N ALA A 34 1.50 -20.81 9.80
CA ALA A 34 2.33 -20.30 8.72
C ALA A 34 3.18 -19.10 9.20
N THR A 35 4.38 -18.97 8.64
CA THR A 35 5.23 -17.78 8.84
C THR A 35 4.97 -16.79 7.72
N LEU A 36 4.70 -15.53 8.07
CA LEU A 36 4.55 -14.42 7.13
C LEU A 36 5.89 -13.70 6.95
N ASN A 37 6.15 -13.20 5.75
CA ASN A 37 7.29 -12.34 5.51
C ASN A 37 7.15 -10.99 6.25
N GLU A 38 8.04 -10.71 7.20
CA GLU A 38 8.06 -9.49 8.03
C GLU A 38 8.38 -8.22 7.23
N GLU A 39 8.97 -8.35 6.04
CA GLU A 39 9.25 -7.22 5.15
C GLU A 39 8.07 -6.89 4.21
N THR A 40 6.99 -7.67 4.28
CA THR A 40 5.79 -7.46 3.46
C THR A 40 4.71 -6.75 4.26
N TYR A 41 4.28 -5.61 3.74
CA TYR A 41 3.25 -4.77 4.35
C TYR A 41 2.01 -4.76 3.46
N MET A 42 0.82 -4.54 4.03
CA MET A 42 -0.41 -4.45 3.22
C MET A 42 -1.44 -3.48 3.79
N THR A 43 -2.33 -2.99 2.93
CA THR A 43 -3.54 -2.25 3.32
C THR A 43 -4.73 -2.68 2.47
N GLY A 44 -5.94 -2.58 3.03
CA GLY A 44 -7.16 -2.99 2.36
C GLY A 44 -8.29 -3.22 3.36
N THR A 45 -9.52 -2.93 2.94
CA THR A 45 -10.69 -3.44 3.67
C THR A 45 -10.91 -4.91 3.33
N ILE A 46 -11.70 -5.60 4.14
CA ILE A 46 -12.13 -6.97 3.85
C ILE A 46 -13.65 -7.03 3.81
N SER A 47 -14.17 -7.71 2.79
CA SER A 47 -15.59 -8.06 2.66
C SER A 47 -15.85 -9.49 3.15
N SER A 48 -17.11 -9.81 3.45
CA SER A 48 -17.49 -11.14 3.95
C SER A 48 -17.21 -12.29 2.98
N ASP A 49 -17.02 -12.01 1.69
CA ASP A 49 -16.63 -12.98 0.66
C ASP A 49 -15.10 -13.16 0.53
N GLY A 50 -14.32 -12.45 1.36
CA GLY A 50 -12.86 -12.49 1.32
C GLY A 50 -12.22 -11.57 0.27
N SER A 51 -13.01 -10.74 -0.42
CA SER A 51 -12.47 -9.72 -1.33
C SER A 51 -11.80 -8.57 -0.56
N ILE A 52 -10.72 -8.03 -1.15
CA ILE A 52 -9.99 -6.88 -0.62
C ILE A 52 -10.54 -5.61 -1.28
N GLY A 53 -11.04 -4.68 -0.46
CA GLY A 53 -11.64 -3.44 -0.92
C GLY A 53 -10.73 -2.22 -0.82
N PRO A 54 -11.11 -1.12 -1.51
CA PRO A 54 -10.28 0.08 -1.64
C PRO A 54 -10.13 0.83 -0.32
N VAL A 55 -9.03 1.57 -0.21
CA VAL A 55 -8.72 2.41 0.95
C VAL A 55 -8.23 3.79 0.53
N GLY A 56 -8.40 4.77 1.42
CA GLY A 56 -7.80 6.10 1.26
C GLY A 56 -6.34 6.15 1.74
N GLY A 57 -5.63 7.18 1.28
CA GLY A 57 -4.28 7.52 1.75
C GLY A 57 -3.19 6.51 1.32
N ILE A 58 -3.30 5.94 0.12
CA ILE A 58 -2.32 4.95 -0.38
C ILE A 58 -0.89 5.52 -0.46
N PRO A 59 -0.63 6.73 -1.00
CA PRO A 59 0.72 7.30 -1.03
C PRO A 59 1.34 7.43 0.38
N GLU A 60 0.57 7.94 1.34
CA GLU A 60 1.03 8.18 2.70
C GLU A 60 1.29 6.86 3.44
N LYS A 61 0.41 5.88 3.27
CA LYS A 61 0.57 4.53 3.85
C LYS A 61 1.76 3.78 3.26
N ALA A 62 1.94 3.87 1.94
CA ALA A 62 3.07 3.23 1.28
C ALA A 62 4.40 3.86 1.71
N LEU A 63 4.44 5.18 1.88
CA LEU A 63 5.61 5.87 2.42
C LEU A 63 5.87 5.50 3.89
N ALA A 64 4.81 5.35 4.70
CA ALA A 64 4.95 4.87 6.08
C ALA A 64 5.50 3.44 6.12
N ALA A 65 4.97 2.53 5.30
CA ALA A 65 5.47 1.17 5.17
C ALA A 65 6.95 1.14 4.72
N ALA A 66 7.30 1.97 3.74
CA ALA A 66 8.67 2.11 3.26
C ALA A 66 9.64 2.60 4.37
N LYS A 67 9.21 3.55 5.21
CA LYS A 67 9.97 4.02 6.37
C LYS A 67 10.11 2.96 7.46
N SER A 68 9.14 2.06 7.58
CA SER A 68 9.17 0.91 8.48
C SER A 68 9.96 -0.29 7.92
N GLY A 69 10.59 -0.15 6.75
CA GLY A 69 11.46 -1.18 6.17
C GLY A 69 10.76 -2.16 5.24
N ALA A 70 9.57 -1.85 4.72
CA ALA A 70 8.89 -2.69 3.75
C ALA A 70 9.73 -2.88 2.47
N THR A 71 9.91 -4.13 2.03
CA THR A 71 10.42 -4.46 0.69
C THR A 71 9.28 -4.72 -0.28
N HIS A 72 8.12 -5.14 0.24
CA HIS A 72 6.90 -5.39 -0.52
C HIS A 72 5.72 -4.65 0.12
N PHE A 73 4.85 -4.08 -0.71
CA PHE A 73 3.63 -3.40 -0.25
C PHE A 73 2.42 -3.81 -1.08
N TYR A 74 1.47 -4.50 -0.44
CA TYR A 74 0.24 -4.96 -1.09
C TYR A 74 -0.88 -3.94 -0.94
N VAL A 75 -1.47 -3.57 -2.08
CA VAL A 75 -2.57 -2.61 -2.16
C VAL A 75 -3.79 -3.25 -2.83
N PRO A 76 -5.00 -2.72 -2.60
CA PRO A 76 -6.19 -3.20 -3.29
C PRO A 76 -6.06 -3.03 -4.81
N GLN A 77 -6.71 -3.91 -5.55
CA GLN A 77 -6.74 -3.87 -7.01
C GLN A 77 -7.15 -2.49 -7.55
N GLY A 78 -6.40 -1.99 -8.54
CA GLY A 78 -6.60 -0.68 -9.15
C GLY A 78 -6.08 0.51 -8.32
N GLN A 79 -5.39 0.26 -7.20
CA GLN A 79 -4.78 1.30 -6.37
C GLN A 79 -3.24 1.33 -6.43
N GLY A 80 -2.61 0.58 -7.36
CA GLY A 80 -1.16 0.60 -7.58
C GLY A 80 -0.64 1.83 -8.34
N THR A 81 -1.55 2.70 -8.82
CA THR A 81 -1.22 3.91 -9.57
C THR A 81 -1.83 5.13 -8.90
N ILE A 82 -1.07 6.23 -8.85
CA ILE A 82 -1.48 7.50 -8.25
C ILE A 82 -1.49 8.61 -9.30
N THR A 83 -2.34 9.61 -9.10
CA THR A 83 -2.38 10.80 -9.96
C THR A 83 -1.63 11.94 -9.28
N ILE A 84 -0.54 12.38 -9.90
CA ILE A 84 0.27 13.50 -9.43
C ILE A 84 0.13 14.71 -10.37
N TYR A 85 0.29 15.91 -9.82
CA TYR A 85 0.27 17.16 -10.59
C TYR A 85 1.70 17.61 -10.86
N VAL A 86 2.17 17.42 -12.09
CA VAL A 86 3.54 17.74 -12.48
C VAL A 86 3.57 19.10 -13.18
N PRO A 87 4.42 20.05 -12.74
CA PRO A 87 4.55 21.34 -13.41
C PRO A 87 5.29 21.16 -14.73
N LYS A 88 4.60 21.35 -15.84
CA LYS A 88 5.17 21.34 -17.19
C LYS A 88 5.39 22.77 -17.65
N THR A 89 6.65 23.18 -17.66
CA THR A 89 7.05 24.50 -18.15
C THR A 89 7.19 24.45 -19.67
N THR A 90 6.27 25.08 -20.38
CA THR A 90 6.36 25.25 -21.84
C THR A 90 6.82 26.68 -22.12
N THR A 91 7.84 26.83 -22.97
CA THR A 91 8.33 28.13 -23.45
C THR A 91 7.86 28.31 -24.90
N PRO A 92 6.63 28.80 -25.14
CA PRO A 92 6.10 28.91 -26.50
C PRO A 92 6.84 29.97 -27.34
N PHE A 93 7.47 30.97 -26.71
CA PHE A 93 8.29 31.98 -27.39
C PHE A 93 9.40 32.51 -26.45
N PRO A 94 10.53 33.00 -26.99
CA PRO A 94 11.64 33.52 -26.18
C PRO A 94 11.16 34.60 -25.19
N GLY A 95 11.36 34.38 -23.90
CA GLY A 95 10.96 35.30 -22.83
C GLY A 95 9.59 35.05 -22.18
N TRP A 96 8.82 34.04 -22.63
CA TRP A 96 7.55 33.64 -21.98
C TRP A 96 7.62 32.18 -21.54
N THR A 97 7.48 31.94 -20.24
CA THR A 97 7.37 30.59 -19.65
C THR A 97 5.99 30.40 -19.05
N THR A 98 5.24 29.41 -19.52
CA THR A 98 3.95 29.03 -18.91
C THR A 98 4.14 27.70 -18.19
N THR A 99 3.97 27.71 -16.87
CA THR A 99 3.93 26.49 -16.07
C THR A 99 2.48 26.00 -16.03
N VAL A 100 2.22 24.86 -16.66
CA VAL A 100 0.91 24.20 -16.63
C VAL A 100 1.04 22.95 -15.77
N TYR A 101 0.15 22.77 -14.79
CA TYR A 101 0.09 21.54 -14.00
C TYR A 101 -0.71 20.50 -14.78
N GLU A 102 -0.04 19.47 -15.29
CA GLU A 102 -0.69 18.34 -15.93
C GLU A 102 -0.87 17.21 -14.90
N GLN A 103 -2.04 16.55 -14.95
CA GLN A 103 -2.26 15.32 -14.20
C GLN A 103 -1.54 14.18 -14.91
N GLN A 104 -0.58 13.56 -14.23
CA GLN A 104 0.12 12.39 -14.72
C GLN A 104 -0.16 11.20 -13.80
N GLN A 105 -0.47 10.05 -14.40
CA GLN A 105 -0.54 8.80 -13.66
C GLN A 105 0.87 8.25 -13.49
N MET A 106 1.24 7.98 -12.24
CA MET A 106 2.55 7.44 -11.86
C MET A 106 2.33 6.17 -11.05
N ASN A 107 3.17 5.16 -11.27
CA ASN A 107 3.12 3.94 -10.47
C ASN A 107 3.56 4.25 -9.03
N LEU A 108 2.91 3.64 -8.03
CA LEU A 108 3.24 3.89 -6.64
C LEU A 108 4.68 3.46 -6.29
N SER A 109 5.20 2.40 -6.93
CA SER A 109 6.60 1.98 -6.75
C SER A 109 7.57 3.04 -7.27
N GLU A 110 7.24 3.70 -8.39
CA GLU A 110 8.05 4.80 -8.94
C GLU A 110 8.01 6.02 -8.04
N TYR A 111 6.82 6.37 -7.54
CA TYR A 111 6.65 7.44 -6.55
C TYR A 111 7.52 7.22 -5.31
N LEU A 112 7.51 6.01 -4.74
CA LEU A 112 8.35 5.69 -3.58
C LEU A 112 9.85 5.77 -3.92
N ARG A 113 10.23 5.38 -5.14
CA ARG A 113 11.61 5.49 -5.62
C ARG A 113 12.08 6.93 -5.73
N GLU A 114 11.23 7.85 -6.19
CA GLU A 114 11.52 9.29 -6.18
C GLU A 114 11.70 9.83 -4.76
N GLN A 115 10.99 9.24 -3.78
CA GLN A 115 11.17 9.55 -2.36
C GLN A 115 12.38 8.84 -1.71
N GLY A 116 13.19 8.11 -2.48
CA GLY A 116 14.39 7.44 -2.00
C GLY A 116 14.18 6.04 -1.39
N HIS A 117 12.99 5.45 -1.59
CA HIS A 117 12.66 4.13 -1.06
C HIS A 117 12.46 3.12 -2.21
N THR A 118 13.02 1.92 -2.07
CA THR A 118 12.79 0.82 -3.03
C THR A 118 11.80 -0.16 -2.43
N VAL A 119 10.54 -0.07 -2.84
CA VAL A 119 9.47 -0.97 -2.40
C VAL A 119 8.73 -1.50 -3.63
N ASN A 120 8.51 -2.81 -3.67
CA ASN A 120 7.72 -3.45 -4.72
C ASN A 120 6.23 -3.38 -4.36
N VAL A 121 5.49 -2.51 -5.05
CA VAL A 121 4.04 -2.39 -4.86
C VAL A 121 3.32 -3.40 -5.75
N GLN A 122 2.49 -4.24 -5.14
CA GLN A 122 1.70 -5.25 -5.84
C GLN A 122 0.23 -5.11 -5.51
N GLU A 123 -0.62 -5.32 -6.52
CA GLU A 123 -2.06 -5.33 -6.34
C GLU A 123 -2.55 -6.73 -5.93
N VAL A 124 -3.44 -6.77 -4.95
CA VAL A 124 -4.09 -7.99 -4.45
C VAL A 124 -5.61 -7.85 -4.49
N THR A 125 -6.29 -8.94 -4.75
CA THR A 125 -7.76 -8.94 -4.98
C THR A 125 -8.54 -9.61 -3.85
N SER A 126 -7.93 -10.58 -3.16
CA SER A 126 -8.57 -11.38 -2.12
C SER A 126 -7.59 -11.73 -1.01
N ILE A 127 -8.12 -12.10 0.14
CA ILE A 127 -7.33 -12.56 1.29
C ILE A 127 -6.51 -13.80 0.95
N GLN A 128 -7.06 -14.72 0.15
CA GLN A 128 -6.34 -15.92 -0.27
C GLN A 128 -5.11 -15.57 -1.12
N ASP A 129 -5.28 -14.69 -2.11
CA ASP A 129 -4.19 -14.19 -2.96
C ASP A 129 -3.12 -13.46 -2.14
N ALA A 130 -3.53 -12.61 -1.19
CA ALA A 130 -2.59 -11.95 -0.29
C ALA A 130 -1.82 -12.97 0.59
N TYR A 131 -2.53 -13.91 1.24
CA TYR A 131 -1.94 -14.91 2.12
C TYR A 131 -0.94 -15.83 1.41
N GLU A 132 -1.25 -16.29 0.19
CA GLU A 132 -0.33 -17.10 -0.61
C GLU A 132 0.96 -16.33 -0.93
N ARG A 133 0.87 -15.05 -1.29
CA ARG A 133 2.06 -14.22 -1.56
C ARG A 133 2.87 -13.91 -0.30
N TYR A 134 2.22 -13.79 0.85
CA TYR A 134 2.88 -13.58 2.14
C TYR A 134 3.69 -14.79 2.63
N THR A 135 3.28 -15.99 2.25
CA THR A 135 3.83 -17.27 2.74
C THR A 135 4.75 -17.96 1.73
N THR A 136 4.78 -17.49 0.48
CA THR A 136 5.71 -17.97 -0.53
C THR A 136 7.10 -17.35 -0.30
N PRO A 137 8.18 -18.16 -0.24
CA PRO A 137 9.54 -17.68 -0.05
C PRO A 137 10.12 -16.91 -1.24
#